data_AF-A0A1J4WKB1-F1
#
_entry.id   AF-A0A1J4WKB1-F1
#
_cell.length_a   1.000
_cell.length_b   1.000
_cell.length_c   1.000
_cell.angle_alpha   90.00
_cell.angle_beta   90.00
_cell.angle_gamma   90.00
#
_symmetry.space_group_name_H-M   'P 1'
#
loop_
_entity.id
_entity.type
_entity.pdbx_description
1 polymer ?
#
loop_
_entity_poly.entity_id
_entity_poly.type
_entity_poly.pdbx_seq_one_letter_code
_entity_poly.pdbx_strand_id
1 'polypeptide(L)'
;MYWASSKKEAEKRFKHIIMLLETSDSSCYLATMRGTLKKWKKPILNYFEHKTTNGFTEGCHTKIKLIKRVSYGFRNIDTYIAKMTLAFLPLIWILNYHTS
;
A
#
# COMPACT_ATOMS: atom_id res chain seq x y z
N MET A 1 -10.27 -10.56 4.88
CA MET A 1 -10.98 -9.29 4.58
C MET A 1 -11.05 -9.01 3.09
N TYR A 2 -9.94 -9.10 2.34
CA TYR A 2 -9.87 -8.85 0.89
C TYR A 2 -10.61 -9.86 -0.01
N TRP A 3 -10.96 -11.04 0.52
CA TRP A 3 -11.77 -12.05 -0.20
C TRP A 3 -13.28 -11.92 0.06
N ALA A 4 -13.74 -10.79 0.61
CA ALA A 4 -15.17 -10.52 0.80
C ALA A 4 -15.78 -10.05 -0.53
N SER A 5 -16.95 -10.58 -0.89
CA SER A 5 -17.58 -10.29 -2.18
C SER A 5 -18.29 -8.93 -2.21
N SER A 6 -18.44 -8.28 -1.05
CA SER A 6 -19.16 -6.99 -0.90
C SER A 6 -18.53 -6.12 0.18
N LYS A 7 -18.58 -4.78 -0.02
CA LYS A 7 -18.18 -3.76 0.97
C LYS A 7 -18.83 -3.97 2.34
N LYS A 8 -20.10 -4.39 2.36
CA LYS A 8 -20.86 -4.63 3.59
C LYS A 8 -20.31 -5.81 4.40
N GLU A 9 -19.89 -6.86 3.72
CA GLU A 9 -19.25 -8.03 4.35
C GLU A 9 -17.82 -7.69 4.82
N ALA A 10 -17.08 -6.93 4.02
CA ALA A 10 -15.76 -6.43 4.41
C ALA A 10 -15.84 -5.56 5.67
N GLU A 11 -16.84 -4.68 5.77
CA GLU A 11 -17.05 -3.85 6.96
C GLU A 11 -17.39 -4.69 8.20
N LYS A 12 -18.22 -5.73 8.06
CA LYS A 12 -18.54 -6.65 9.17
C LYS A 12 -17.27 -7.37 9.68
N ARG A 13 -16.44 -7.87 8.76
CA ARG A 13 -15.15 -8.51 9.09
C ARG A 13 -14.18 -7.51 9.72
N PHE A 14 -14.13 -6.27 9.25
CA PHE A 14 -13.29 -5.22 9.85
C PHE A 14 -13.69 -4.90 11.28
N LYS A 15 -14.99 -4.75 11.54
CA LYS A 15 -15.52 -4.54 12.91
C LYS A 15 -15.13 -5.68 13.84
N HIS A 16 -15.23 -6.91 13.37
CA HIS A 16 -14.83 -8.09 14.14
C HIS A 16 -13.33 -8.08 14.48
N ILE A 17 -12.46 -7.71 13.54
CA ILE A 17 -11.01 -7.59 13.78
C ILE A 17 -10.70 -6.52 14.82
N ILE A 18 -11.35 -5.34 14.74
CA ILE A 18 -11.16 -4.28 15.72
C ILE A 18 -11.63 -4.71 17.10
N MET A 19 -12.76 -5.41 17.18
CA MET A 19 -13.27 -5.96 18.44
C MET A 19 -12.28 -6.97 19.06
N LEU A 20 -11.73 -7.90 18.27
CA LEU A 20 -10.70 -8.83 18.75
C LEU A 20 -9.45 -8.11 19.27
N LEU A 21 -9.00 -7.06 18.58
CA LEU A 21 -7.87 -6.22 18.99
C LEU A 21 -8.16 -5.38 20.25
N GLU A 22 -9.43 -5.17 20.59
CA GLU A 22 -9.85 -4.48 21.81
C GLU A 22 -10.01 -5.44 22.99
N THR A 23 -10.28 -6.73 22.73
CA THR A 23 -10.37 -7.78 23.76
C THR A 23 -9.00 -8.40 24.09
N SER A 24 -8.06 -8.39 23.15
CA SER A 24 -6.69 -8.90 23.38
C SER A 24 -5.90 -8.02 24.33
N ASP A 25 -4.98 -8.64 25.08
CA ASP A 25 -4.13 -7.98 26.07
C ASP A 25 -3.41 -6.74 25.50
N SER A 26 -3.29 -5.68 26.30
CA SER A 26 -2.92 -4.33 25.85
C SER A 26 -1.43 -4.19 25.58
N SER A 27 -0.91 -4.93 24.61
CA SER A 27 0.44 -4.71 24.11
C SER A 27 0.49 -3.38 23.34
N CYS A 28 1.55 -2.61 23.58
CA CYS A 28 1.84 -1.34 22.88
C CYS A 28 1.70 -1.51 21.35
N TYR A 29 2.19 -2.64 20.82
CA TYR A 29 2.11 -2.97 19.40
C TYR A 29 0.67 -3.11 18.89
N LEU A 30 -0.20 -3.80 19.64
CA LEU A 30 -1.60 -3.97 19.27
C LEU A 30 -2.38 -2.64 19.33
N ALA A 31 -2.03 -1.77 20.29
CA ALA A 31 -2.60 -0.43 20.37
C ALA A 31 -2.23 0.43 19.14
N THR A 32 -0.97 0.40 18.70
CA THR A 32 -0.52 1.09 17.48
C THR A 32 -1.16 0.51 16.22
N MET A 33 -1.26 -0.81 16.13
CA MET A 33 -1.88 -1.48 14.99
C MET A 33 -3.38 -1.15 14.90
N ARG A 34 -4.10 -1.14 16.03
CA ARG A 34 -5.49 -0.71 16.12
C ARG A 34 -5.67 0.74 15.66
N GLY A 35 -4.82 1.66 16.12
CA GLY A 35 -4.85 3.06 15.71
C GLY A 35 -4.64 3.23 14.20
N THR A 36 -3.66 2.50 13.66
CA THR A 36 -3.37 2.46 12.23
C THR A 36 -4.57 1.92 11.44
N LEU A 37 -5.13 0.77 11.82
CA LEU A 37 -6.29 0.18 11.14
C LEU A 37 -7.49 1.14 11.14
N LYS A 38 -7.83 1.76 12.29
CA LYS A 38 -8.91 2.75 12.37
C LYS A 38 -8.70 3.92 11.40
N LYS A 39 -7.47 4.44 11.31
CA LYS A 39 -7.12 5.52 10.36
C LYS A 39 -7.28 5.11 8.89
N TRP A 40 -6.93 3.88 8.55
CA TRP A 40 -6.97 3.37 7.18
C TRP A 40 -8.32 2.71 6.80
N LYS A 41 -9.33 2.71 7.68
CA LYS A 41 -10.65 2.11 7.42
C LYS A 41 -11.28 2.60 6.12
N LYS A 42 -11.28 3.91 5.87
CA LYS A 42 -11.92 4.51 4.69
C LYS A 42 -11.24 4.06 3.38
N PRO A 43 -9.90 4.17 3.22
CA PRO A 43 -9.18 3.59 2.07
C PRO A 43 -9.44 2.10 1.86
N ILE A 44 -9.42 1.30 2.94
CA ILE A 44 -9.61 -0.16 2.87
C ILE A 44 -11.02 -0.52 2.38
N LEU A 45 -12.06 0.21 2.82
CA LEU A 45 -13.42 -0.03 2.36
C LEU A 45 -13.67 0.50 0.94
N ASN A 46 -12.97 1.57 0.55
CA ASN A 46 -13.06 2.16 -0.80
C ASN A 46 -12.52 1.21 -1.89
N TYR A 47 -11.58 0.33 -1.53
CA TYR A 47 -11.07 -0.73 -2.41
C TYR A 47 -12.19 -1.62 -2.98
N PHE A 48 -13.25 -1.88 -2.22
CA PHE A 48 -14.37 -2.73 -2.66
C PHE A 48 -15.33 -2.02 -3.63
N GLU A 49 -15.34 -0.69 -3.69
CA GLU A 49 -16.15 0.08 -4.64
C GLU A 49 -15.40 0.37 -5.93
N HIS A 50 -14.12 0.75 -5.84
CA HIS A 50 -13.35 1.16 -7.00
C HIS A 50 -12.45 0.06 -7.59
N LYS A 51 -12.43 -1.14 -6.98
CA LYS A 51 -11.52 -2.26 -7.32
C LYS A 51 -10.14 -1.76 -7.74
N THR A 52 -9.59 -0.80 -6.98
CA THR A 52 -8.32 -0.17 -7.33
C THR A 52 -7.26 -1.26 -7.31
N THR A 53 -6.85 -1.72 -8.49
CA THR A 53 -5.94 -2.84 -8.61
C THR A 53 -4.61 -2.43 -8.02
N ASN A 54 -4.18 -3.10 -6.94
CA ASN A 54 -2.83 -2.92 -6.40
C ASN A 54 -1.74 -3.31 -7.41
N GLY A 55 -2.08 -3.84 -8.59
CA GLY A 55 -1.11 -4.20 -9.63
C GLY A 55 -0.15 -3.06 -10.01
N PHE A 56 -0.63 -1.81 -10.09
CA PHE A 56 0.26 -0.68 -10.36
C PHE A 56 1.24 -0.42 -9.20
N THR A 57 0.74 -0.42 -7.96
CA THR A 57 1.56 -0.18 -6.76
C THR A 57 2.53 -1.34 -6.49
N GLU A 58 2.12 -2.58 -6.75
CA GLU A 58 2.94 -3.78 -6.70
C GLU A 58 4.03 -3.79 -7.78
N GLY A 59 3.71 -3.35 -8.99
CA GLY A 59 4.69 -3.15 -10.07
C GLY A 59 5.75 -2.12 -9.70
N CYS A 60 5.32 -0.96 -9.18
CA CYS A 60 6.22 0.07 -8.66
C CYS A 60 7.09 -0.45 -7.51
N HIS A 61 6.50 -1.17 -6.54
CA HIS A 61 7.25 -1.72 -5.41
C HIS A 61 8.29 -2.76 -5.85
N THR A 62 7.94 -3.61 -6.81
CA THR A 62 8.86 -4.59 -7.40
C THR A 62 10.04 -3.91 -8.08
N LYS A 63 9.78 -2.87 -8.90
CA LYS A 63 10.83 -2.12 -9.58
C LYS A 63 11.74 -1.36 -8.60
N ILE A 64 11.17 -0.77 -7.55
CA ILE A 64 11.93 -0.14 -6.46
C ILE A 64 12.83 -1.18 -5.75
N LYS A 65 12.30 -2.36 -5.39
CA LYS A 65 13.09 -3.43 -4.77
C LYS A 65 14.23 -3.91 -5.69
N LEU A 66 13.98 -4.02 -6.98
CA LEU A 66 14.99 -4.40 -7.97
C LEU A 66 16.11 -3.35 -8.05
N ILE A 67 15.77 -2.07 -8.16
CA ILE A 67 16.75 -0.96 -8.15
C ILE A 67 17.57 -0.98 -6.86
N LYS A 68 16.93 -1.27 -5.72
CA LYS A 68 17.64 -1.40 -4.44
C LYS A 68 18.63 -2.56 -4.44
N ARG A 69 18.26 -3.74 -4.97
CA ARG A 69 19.12 -4.92 -5.05
C ARG A 69 20.33 -4.71 -5.95
N VAL A 70 20.13 -4.11 -7.13
CA VAL A 70 21.19 -3.85 -8.12
C VAL A 70 22.14 -2.73 -7.67
N SER A 71 21.73 -1.90 -6.71
CA SER A 71 22.53 -0.75 -6.27
C SER A 71 23.53 -1.04 -5.15
N TYR A 72 23.61 -2.27 -4.63
CA TYR A 72 24.58 -2.71 -3.60
C TYR A 72 24.73 -1.76 -2.38
N GLY A 73 23.66 -1.03 -2.04
CA GLY A 73 23.62 -0.05 -0.95
C GLY A 73 23.70 1.40 -1.44
N PHE A 74 22.67 2.20 -1.13
CA PHE A 74 22.71 3.64 -1.36
C PHE A 74 23.41 4.32 -0.18
N ARG A 75 24.71 4.58 -0.33
CA ARG A 75 25.45 5.43 0.62
C ARG A 75 25.09 6.91 0.46
N ASN A 76 24.63 7.30 -0.73
CA ASN A 76 24.19 8.67 -1.04
C ASN A 76 22.72 8.67 -1.47
N ILE A 77 21.91 9.51 -0.81
CA ILE A 77 20.48 9.69 -1.10
C ILE A 77 20.24 10.36 -2.47
N ASP A 78 21.15 11.22 -2.92
CA ASP A 78 21.03 11.88 -4.21
C ASP A 78 21.12 10.88 -5.36
N THR A 79 22.02 9.90 -5.23
CA THR A 79 22.15 8.79 -6.19
C THR A 79 20.92 7.89 -6.19
N TYR A 80 20.27 7.72 -5.03
CA TYR A 80 19.00 7.00 -4.95
C TYR A 80 17.89 7.73 -5.71
N ILE A 81 17.75 9.04 -5.47
CA ILE A 81 16.74 9.88 -6.12
C ILE A 81 16.95 9.87 -7.64
N ALA A 82 18.19 10.09 -8.12
CA ALA A 82 18.50 10.09 -9.55
C ALA A 82 18.15 8.75 -10.23
N LYS A 83 18.49 7.61 -9.59
CA LYS A 83 18.16 6.28 -10.11
C LYS A 83 16.66 6.02 -10.16
N MET A 84 15.92 6.47 -9.14
CA MET A 84 14.46 6.35 -9.12
C MET A 84 13.82 7.22 -10.20
N THR A 85 14.21 8.49 -10.30
CA THR A 85 13.70 9.41 -11.32
C THR A 85 13.94 8.84 -12.72
N LEU A 86 15.16 8.34 -13.01
CA LEU A 86 15.47 7.73 -14.31
C LEU A 86 14.64 6.47 -14.59
N ALA A 87 14.41 5.61 -13.59
CA ALA A 87 13.68 4.36 -13.78
C ALA A 87 12.17 4.56 -14.02
N PHE A 88 11.61 5.68 -13.58
CA PHE A 88 10.19 6.03 -13.74
C PHE A 88 9.93 7.11 -14.81
N LEU A 89 10.96 7.82 -15.29
CA LEU A 89 10.85 8.81 -16.38
C LEU A 89 10.11 8.28 -17.62
N PRO A 90 10.40 7.06 -18.13
CA PRO A 90 9.71 6.53 -19.29
C PRO A 90 8.24 6.22 -19.01
N LEU A 91 7.90 5.86 -17.77
CA LEU A 91 6.53 5.58 -17.35
C LEU A 91 5.69 6.87 -17.30
N ILE A 92 6.29 7.99 -16.87
CA ILE A 92 5.61 9.29 -16.85
C ILE A 92 5.27 9.73 -18.27
N TRP A 93 6.18 9.51 -19.22
CA TRP A 93 5.95 9.88 -20.62
C TRP A 93 4.87 9.01 -21.27
N ILE A 94 4.88 7.70 -21.03
CA ILE A 94 3.85 6.76 -21.52
C ILE A 94 2.47 7.06 -20.91
N LEU A 95 2.40 7.36 -19.61
CA LEU A 95 1.14 7.68 -18.95
C LEU A 95 0.54 8.99 -19.47
N ASN A 96 1.36 10.03 -19.71
CA ASN A 96 0.89 11.29 -20.27
C ASN A 96 0.48 11.18 -21.76
N TYR A 97 1.13 10.31 -22.53
CA TYR A 97 0.79 10.08 -23.93
C TYR A 97 -0.57 9.38 -24.10
N HIS A 98 -0.95 8.53 -23.14
CA HIS A 98 -2.20 7.77 -23.20
C HIS A 98 -3.42 8.51 -22.62
N THR A 99 -3.20 9.67 -21.99
CA THR A 99 -4.24 10.56 -21.42
C THR A 99 -4.51 11.80 -22.25
N SER A 100 -3.93 11.91 -23.46
CA SER A 100 -4.19 12.99 -24.43
C SER A 100 -5.01 12.50 -25.61
#